data_AF-A0A5U8XTE1-F1
#
_entry.id   AF-A0A5U8XTE1-F1
#
_cell.length_a   1.000
_cell.length_b   1.000
_cell.length_c   1.000
_cell.angle_alpha   90.00
_cell.angle_beta   90.00
_cell.angle_gamma   90.00
#
_symmetry.space_group_name_H-M   'P 1'
#
loop_
_entity.id
_entity.type
_entity.pdbx_description
1 polymer ?
#
loop_
_entity_poly.entity_id
_entity_poly.type
_entity_poly.pdbx_seq_one_letter_code
_entity_poly.pdbx_strand_id
1 'polypeptide(L)'
;MALENAYKGFHFTSFNLEKIKADLDLARVQNQTIAMSEQIHYVIETATVAGFPLPIIHDGIVYVDARPFTKLDREGKLQIRDVLEHDLRLDEARWELVWTNPAVNRQSLMSQFPYYHEIFSTWVADAISHTYGLTPYQSSQIKALAALFSIGHFYNGAPDELTAYRLQEMVGKELYLPMQIFESVTGRTEFFIPRDVEEFVQMVVAADVTPRLKDFNVSALLQNLSGAFFGISFAKQLTSSAVEYPPSLLVIMKACLENSTYNRTRLGQVVKRSKVTKQHDKFVRSYEITLNEHTKPPVDFKEF
;
A
#
# COMPACT_ATOMS: atom_id res chain seq x y z
N MET A 1 1.66 6.88 -10.47
CA MET A 1 0.53 6.29 -9.73
C MET A 1 0.55 6.84 -8.30
N ALA A 2 0.16 8.10 -8.13
CA ALA A 2 0.01 8.73 -6.81
C ALA A 2 -1.30 8.27 -6.15
N LEU A 3 -1.49 8.59 -4.86
CA LEU A 3 -2.73 8.35 -4.09
C LEU A 3 -4.01 8.81 -4.82
N GLU A 4 -3.92 9.78 -5.73
CA GLU A 4 -5.02 10.24 -6.59
C GLU A 4 -5.64 9.15 -7.48
N ASN A 5 -4.86 8.15 -7.90
CA ASN A 5 -5.42 6.99 -8.60
C ASN A 5 -6.08 6.00 -7.63
N ALA A 6 -5.60 5.88 -6.39
CA ALA A 6 -6.22 5.02 -5.38
C ALA A 6 -7.65 5.49 -5.05
N TYR A 7 -7.90 6.81 -5.08
CA TYR A 7 -9.24 7.39 -4.92
C TYR A 7 -10.23 7.09 -6.07
N LYS A 8 -9.79 6.44 -7.16
CA LYS A 8 -10.67 5.93 -8.23
C LYS A 8 -11.20 4.52 -7.96
N GLY A 9 -10.64 3.83 -6.96
CA GLY A 9 -10.99 2.45 -6.63
C GLY A 9 -12.37 2.28 -5.97
N PHE A 10 -12.90 1.06 -5.99
CA PHE A 10 -14.24 0.70 -5.50
C PHE A 10 -14.57 1.20 -4.07
N HIS A 11 -13.60 1.21 -3.16
CA HIS A 11 -13.81 1.66 -1.77
C HIS A 11 -13.73 3.18 -1.58
N PHE A 12 -13.49 3.93 -2.67
CA PHE A 12 -13.27 5.37 -2.66
C PHE A 12 -14.30 6.17 -3.44
N THR A 13 -15.20 5.50 -4.18
CA THR A 13 -16.20 6.16 -5.05
C THR A 13 -17.18 7.08 -4.30
N SER A 14 -17.29 6.94 -2.98
CA SER A 14 -18.10 7.82 -2.12
C SER A 14 -17.42 9.13 -1.73
N PHE A 15 -16.12 9.31 -1.99
CA PHE A 15 -15.38 10.51 -1.61
C PHE A 15 -15.24 11.45 -2.80
N ASN A 16 -15.76 12.68 -2.66
CA ASN A 16 -15.59 13.72 -3.66
C ASN A 16 -14.25 14.44 -3.43
N LEU A 17 -13.19 13.95 -4.10
CA LEU A 17 -11.83 14.46 -3.92
C LEU A 17 -11.70 15.95 -4.27
N GLU A 18 -12.34 16.40 -5.36
CA GLU A 18 -12.34 17.81 -5.78
C GLU A 18 -12.94 18.71 -4.70
N LYS A 19 -14.09 18.30 -4.14
CA LYS A 19 -14.71 19.03 -3.04
C LYS A 19 -13.83 19.02 -1.79
N ILE A 20 -13.26 17.88 -1.43
CA ILE A 20 -12.38 17.76 -0.26
C ILE A 20 -11.19 18.72 -0.41
N LYS A 21 -10.53 18.75 -1.58
CA LYS A 21 -9.42 19.67 -1.87
C LYS A 21 -9.82 21.14 -1.72
N ALA A 22 -10.97 21.54 -2.27
CA ALA A 22 -11.48 22.90 -2.11
C ALA A 22 -11.77 23.25 -0.63
N ASP A 23 -12.32 22.30 0.13
CA ASP A 23 -12.61 22.49 1.56
C ASP A 23 -11.30 22.55 2.40
N LEU A 24 -10.22 21.86 1.98
CA LEU A 24 -8.91 21.90 2.65
C LEU A 24 -8.25 23.29 2.57
N ASP A 25 -8.40 24.00 1.44
CA ASP A 25 -7.91 25.37 1.29
C ASP A 25 -8.60 26.30 2.30
N LEU A 26 -9.92 26.18 2.41
CA LEU A 26 -10.70 26.96 3.36
C LEU A 26 -10.32 26.61 4.81
N ALA A 27 -10.19 25.32 5.13
CA ALA A 27 -9.81 24.86 6.46
C ALA A 27 -8.44 25.40 6.88
N ARG A 28 -7.47 25.46 5.96
CA ARG A 28 -6.15 26.04 6.23
C ARG A 28 -6.25 27.53 6.56
N VAL A 29 -7.00 28.31 5.77
CA VAL A 29 -7.20 29.75 6.01
C VAL A 29 -7.94 30.02 7.31
N GLN A 30 -8.85 29.11 7.72
CA GLN A 30 -9.62 29.21 8.95
C GLN A 30 -8.90 28.67 10.20
N ASN A 31 -7.63 28.28 10.10
CA ASN A 31 -6.86 27.65 11.19
C ASN A 31 -7.52 26.36 11.73
N GLN A 32 -8.19 25.61 10.86
CA GLN A 32 -8.79 24.30 11.15
C GLN A 32 -7.84 23.14 10.79
N THR A 33 -6.57 23.46 10.56
CA THR A 33 -5.50 22.47 10.33
C THR A 33 -4.30 22.79 11.20
N ILE A 34 -3.58 21.76 11.66
CA ILE A 34 -2.36 21.90 12.46
C ILE A 34 -1.18 21.39 11.64
N ALA A 35 -0.13 22.21 11.50
CA ALA A 35 1.09 21.81 10.81
C ALA A 35 1.89 20.82 11.67
N MET A 36 2.16 19.63 11.10
CA MET A 36 3.04 18.63 11.71
C MET A 36 4.48 18.67 11.19
N SER A 37 4.64 19.24 10.02
CA SER A 37 5.90 19.66 9.43
C SER A 37 5.57 20.76 8.41
N GLU A 38 6.58 21.27 7.71
CA GLU A 38 6.36 22.20 6.59
C GLU A 38 5.50 21.61 5.46
N GLN A 39 5.39 20.28 5.37
CA GLN A 39 4.74 19.58 4.26
C GLN A 39 3.58 18.68 4.69
N ILE A 40 3.33 18.53 6.00
CA ILE A 40 2.28 17.64 6.52
C ILE A 40 1.37 18.44 7.45
N HIS A 41 0.08 18.42 7.18
CA HIS A 41 -0.95 19.10 7.95
C HIS A 41 -2.02 18.11 8.42
N TYR A 42 -2.44 18.25 9.67
CA TYR A 42 -3.54 17.51 10.25
C TYR A 42 -4.83 18.30 10.15
N VAL A 43 -5.87 17.67 9.64
CA VAL A 43 -7.26 18.15 9.71
C VAL A 43 -7.83 17.72 11.05
N ILE A 44 -8.29 18.69 11.83
CA ILE A 44 -8.72 18.50 13.22
C ILE A 44 -10.25 18.63 13.35
N GLU A 45 -10.77 18.39 14.55
CA GLU A 45 -12.23 18.29 14.81
C GLU A 45 -13.03 19.56 14.49
N THR A 46 -12.38 20.73 14.46
CA THR A 46 -13.01 22.00 14.09
C THR A 46 -13.20 22.17 12.58
N ALA A 47 -12.60 21.30 11.77
CA ALA A 47 -12.65 21.40 10.32
C ALA A 47 -14.00 20.98 9.73
N THR A 48 -14.48 21.76 8.77
CA THR A 48 -15.72 21.48 8.03
C THR A 48 -15.54 20.54 6.83
N VAL A 49 -14.29 20.12 6.57
CA VAL A 49 -13.91 19.20 5.50
C VAL A 49 -14.54 17.82 5.73
N ALA A 50 -15.07 17.18 4.69
CA ALA A 50 -15.56 15.81 4.79
C ALA A 50 -14.47 14.84 5.29
N GLY A 51 -14.87 13.74 5.94
CA GLY A 51 -13.94 12.68 6.34
C GLY A 51 -13.23 12.07 5.13
N PHE A 52 -11.92 11.82 5.23
CA PHE A 52 -11.17 11.17 4.15
C PHE A 52 -10.19 10.09 4.66
N PRO A 53 -10.10 8.96 3.94
CA PRO A 53 -9.50 7.73 4.46
C PRO A 53 -7.99 7.62 4.33
N LEU A 54 -7.37 8.34 3.40
CA LEU A 54 -5.94 8.27 3.10
C LEU A 54 -5.40 9.70 2.92
N PRO A 55 -4.11 9.96 3.18
CA PRO A 55 -3.53 11.29 2.99
C PRO A 55 -3.78 11.84 1.58
N ILE A 56 -3.99 13.16 1.50
CA ILE A 56 -4.28 13.86 0.24
C ILE A 56 -3.20 14.90 0.02
N ILE A 57 -2.51 14.85 -1.11
CA ILE A 57 -1.68 15.97 -1.56
C ILE A 57 -2.58 17.04 -2.18
N HIS A 58 -2.41 18.27 -1.72
CA HIS A 58 -2.98 19.46 -2.32
C HIS A 58 -2.00 20.63 -2.16
N ASP A 59 -1.70 21.33 -3.24
CA ASP A 59 -0.74 22.46 -3.27
C ASP A 59 0.62 22.19 -2.59
N GLY A 60 1.16 20.98 -2.78
CA GLY A 60 2.46 20.56 -2.24
C GLY A 60 2.45 20.24 -0.73
N ILE A 61 1.27 20.25 -0.10
CA ILE A 61 1.06 19.84 1.29
C ILE A 61 0.29 18.52 1.32
N VAL A 62 0.71 17.61 2.19
CA VAL A 62 -0.02 16.39 2.50
C VAL A 62 -0.94 16.64 3.69
N TYR A 63 -2.23 16.43 3.48
CA TYR A 63 -3.24 16.52 4.53
C TYR A 63 -3.61 15.14 5.04
N VAL A 64 -3.72 15.01 6.36
CA VAL A 64 -4.15 13.79 7.06
C VAL A 64 -5.39 14.10 7.87
N ASP A 65 -6.43 13.26 7.75
CA ASP A 65 -7.60 13.35 8.62
C ASP A 65 -7.23 12.82 10.01
N ALA A 66 -6.93 13.72 10.94
CA ALA A 66 -6.46 13.37 12.27
C ALA A 66 -7.59 13.16 13.28
N ARG A 67 -8.82 13.48 12.92
CA ARG A 67 -10.01 13.39 13.80
C ARG A 67 -10.22 11.99 14.40
N PRO A 68 -9.94 10.88 13.71
CA PRO A 68 -10.14 9.56 14.31
C PRO A 68 -9.18 9.26 15.48
N PHE A 69 -7.95 9.75 15.42
CA PHE A 69 -6.88 9.40 16.36
C PHE A 69 -6.40 10.56 17.24
N THR A 70 -6.96 11.76 17.09
CA THR A 70 -6.65 12.95 17.91
C THR A 70 -7.90 13.59 18.51
N LYS A 71 -7.71 14.56 19.41
CA LYS A 71 -8.72 15.49 19.93
C LYS A 71 -8.05 16.80 20.30
N LEU A 72 -8.80 17.88 20.44
CA LEU A 72 -8.30 19.06 21.13
C LEU A 72 -8.59 18.95 22.62
N ASP A 73 -7.69 19.47 23.44
CA ASP A 73 -7.94 19.67 24.87
C ASP A 73 -8.65 21.00 25.14
N ARG A 74 -8.86 21.31 26.42
CA ARG A 74 -9.57 22.53 26.84
C ARG A 74 -8.81 23.81 26.48
N GLU A 75 -7.51 23.72 26.25
CA GLU A 75 -6.63 24.83 25.86
C GLU A 75 -6.49 24.93 24.34
N GLY A 76 -7.12 24.02 23.59
CA GLY A 76 -7.03 23.96 22.14
C GLY A 76 -5.77 23.26 21.64
N LYS A 77 -5.02 22.56 22.50
CA LYS A 77 -3.85 21.79 22.10
C LYS A 77 -4.25 20.41 21.58
N LEU A 78 -3.53 19.94 20.57
CA LEU A 78 -3.77 18.64 19.96
C LEU A 78 -3.27 17.51 20.87
N GLN A 79 -4.15 16.59 21.26
CA GLN A 79 -3.81 15.38 22.00
C GLN A 79 -4.00 14.13 21.12
N ILE A 80 -2.98 13.29 21.05
CA ILE A 80 -3.04 11.98 20.39
C ILE A 80 -3.76 10.99 21.32
N ARG A 81 -4.85 10.39 20.84
CA ARG A 81 -5.65 9.38 21.58
C ARG A 81 -5.27 7.96 21.21
N ASP A 82 -4.89 7.75 19.96
CA ASP A 82 -4.45 6.47 19.43
C ASP A 82 -3.07 6.64 18.79
N VAL A 83 -2.04 6.23 19.52
CA VAL A 83 -0.64 6.33 19.09
C VAL A 83 -0.36 5.42 17.90
N LEU A 84 -0.99 4.24 17.85
CA LEU A 84 -0.75 3.26 16.79
C LEU A 84 -1.32 3.76 15.46
N GLU A 85 -2.55 4.28 15.49
CA GLU A 85 -3.14 4.88 14.29
C GLU A 85 -2.41 6.16 13.90
N HIS A 86 -2.02 7.00 14.87
CA HIS A 86 -1.22 8.20 14.61
C HIS A 86 0.07 7.89 13.86
N ASP A 87 0.91 6.99 14.38
CA ASP A 87 2.22 6.69 13.79
C ASP A 87 2.07 6.10 12.38
N LEU A 88 1.07 5.23 12.21
CA LEU A 88 0.72 4.65 10.92
C LEU A 88 0.33 5.72 9.89
N ARG A 89 -0.53 6.66 10.27
CA ARG A 89 -1.05 7.71 9.37
C ARG A 89 -0.02 8.78 9.05
N LEU A 90 0.85 9.10 10.01
CA LEU A 90 1.97 9.98 9.79
C LEU A 90 2.98 9.36 8.82
N ASP A 91 3.31 8.08 8.98
CA ASP A 91 4.15 7.36 8.05
C ASP A 91 3.54 7.29 6.64
N GLU A 92 2.22 7.07 6.52
CA GLU A 92 1.52 7.10 5.25
C GLU A 92 1.66 8.47 4.55
N ALA A 93 1.53 9.57 5.30
CA ALA A 93 1.71 10.91 4.79
C ALA A 93 3.15 11.19 4.34
N ARG A 94 4.13 10.71 5.10
CA ARG A 94 5.55 10.83 4.75
C ARG A 94 5.87 10.03 3.49
N TRP A 95 5.35 8.81 3.38
CA TRP A 95 5.54 8.02 2.18
C TRP A 95 4.89 8.64 0.95
N GLU A 96 3.77 9.33 1.09
CA GLU A 96 3.16 10.04 -0.02
C GLU A 96 4.09 11.14 -0.55
N LEU A 97 4.84 11.83 0.32
CA LEU A 97 5.91 12.75 -0.11
C LEU A 97 7.02 12.02 -0.86
N VAL A 98 7.50 10.87 -0.34
CA VAL A 98 8.53 10.07 -1.01
C VAL A 98 8.08 9.61 -2.39
N TRP A 99 6.87 9.09 -2.50
CA TRP A 99 6.37 8.42 -3.69
C TRP A 99 6.04 9.39 -4.84
N THR A 100 5.65 10.60 -4.49
CA THR A 100 5.32 11.67 -5.44
C THR A 100 6.52 12.57 -5.76
N ASN A 101 7.61 12.47 -5.00
CA ASN A 101 8.83 13.20 -5.28
C ASN A 101 9.46 12.75 -6.63
N PRO A 102 9.56 13.65 -7.63
CA PRO A 102 10.09 13.31 -8.95
C PRO A 102 11.59 12.94 -8.93
N ALA A 103 12.33 13.31 -7.88
CA ALA A 103 13.73 12.92 -7.72
C ALA A 103 13.90 11.46 -7.25
N VAL A 104 12.84 10.81 -6.77
CA VAL A 104 12.89 9.44 -6.27
C VAL A 104 12.74 8.44 -7.40
N ASN A 105 13.78 7.64 -7.62
CA ASN A 105 13.70 6.52 -8.55
C ASN A 105 12.95 5.34 -7.89
N ARG A 106 11.71 5.11 -8.33
CA ARG A 106 10.85 4.02 -7.83
C ARG A 106 11.46 2.63 -8.02
N GLN A 107 12.22 2.40 -9.10
CA GLN A 107 12.90 1.11 -9.32
C GLN A 107 13.98 0.87 -8.26
N SER A 108 14.67 1.92 -7.83
CA SER A 108 15.64 1.84 -6.74
C SER A 108 14.96 1.53 -5.41
N LEU A 109 13.76 2.07 -5.14
CA LEU A 109 12.99 1.76 -3.93
C LEU A 109 12.69 0.26 -3.82
N MET A 110 12.36 -0.41 -4.94
CA MET A 110 12.12 -1.86 -4.94
C MET A 110 13.29 -2.63 -4.31
N SER A 111 14.52 -2.24 -4.63
CA SER A 111 15.73 -2.90 -4.09
C SER A 111 15.97 -2.63 -2.60
N GLN A 112 15.41 -1.55 -2.06
CA GLN A 112 15.54 -1.15 -0.65
C GLN A 112 14.56 -1.86 0.27
N PHE A 113 13.46 -2.41 -0.27
CA PHE A 113 12.43 -3.11 0.49
C PHE A 113 12.39 -4.61 0.13
N PRO A 114 13.41 -5.38 0.56
CA PRO A 114 13.37 -6.82 0.39
C PRO A 114 12.13 -7.39 1.08
N TYR A 115 11.54 -8.45 0.51
CA TYR A 115 10.33 -9.11 1.00
C TYR A 115 9.02 -8.40 0.72
N TYR A 116 9.02 -7.20 0.11
CA TYR A 116 7.78 -6.61 -0.40
C TYR A 116 7.05 -7.58 -1.34
N HIS A 117 7.77 -8.16 -2.29
CA HIS A 117 7.23 -9.13 -3.26
C HIS A 117 6.77 -10.41 -2.57
N GLU A 118 7.51 -10.91 -1.56
CA GLU A 118 7.09 -12.05 -0.74
C GLU A 118 5.76 -11.80 -0.03
N ILE A 119 5.64 -10.67 0.67
CA ILE A 119 4.40 -10.33 1.40
C ILE A 119 3.24 -10.16 0.44
N PHE A 120 3.41 -9.33 -0.60
CA PHE A 120 2.34 -9.04 -1.55
C PHE A 120 1.87 -10.31 -2.27
N SER A 121 2.80 -11.05 -2.87
CA SER A 121 2.47 -12.24 -3.66
C SER A 121 1.81 -13.32 -2.79
N THR A 122 2.27 -13.51 -1.56
CA THR A 122 1.67 -14.48 -0.62
C THR A 122 0.27 -14.03 -0.22
N TRP A 123 0.09 -12.75 0.16
CA TRP A 123 -1.21 -12.23 0.55
C TRP A 123 -2.26 -12.36 -0.56
N VAL A 124 -1.91 -11.95 -1.78
CA VAL A 124 -2.81 -12.02 -2.94
C VAL A 124 -3.08 -13.46 -3.33
N ALA A 125 -2.05 -14.30 -3.41
CA ALA A 125 -2.21 -15.70 -3.77
C ALA A 125 -3.03 -16.48 -2.74
N ASP A 126 -2.82 -16.26 -1.44
CA ASP A 126 -3.60 -16.92 -0.39
C ASP A 126 -5.08 -16.54 -0.47
N ALA A 127 -5.39 -15.25 -0.71
CA ALA A 127 -6.75 -14.77 -0.85
C ALA A 127 -7.46 -15.42 -2.04
N ILE A 128 -6.84 -15.43 -3.22
CA ILE A 128 -7.40 -16.05 -4.43
C ILE A 128 -7.48 -17.57 -4.25
N SER A 129 -6.43 -18.19 -3.74
CA SER A 129 -6.35 -19.66 -3.59
C SER A 129 -7.42 -20.18 -2.65
N HIS A 130 -7.66 -19.49 -1.53
CA HIS A 130 -8.69 -19.85 -0.57
C HIS A 130 -10.10 -19.66 -1.17
N THR A 131 -10.37 -18.52 -1.81
CA THR A 131 -11.70 -18.24 -2.38
C THR A 131 -12.08 -19.21 -3.50
N TYR A 132 -11.11 -19.61 -4.34
CA TYR A 132 -11.36 -20.47 -5.51
C TYR A 132 -10.96 -21.93 -5.30
N GLY A 133 -10.52 -22.33 -4.10
CA GLY A 133 -10.17 -23.72 -3.77
C GLY A 133 -9.05 -24.29 -4.65
N LEU A 134 -7.98 -23.52 -4.85
CA LEU A 134 -6.89 -23.87 -5.75
C LEU A 134 -5.98 -24.96 -5.16
N THR A 135 -5.46 -25.85 -6.02
CA THR A 135 -4.44 -26.84 -5.63
C THR A 135 -3.10 -26.16 -5.36
N PRO A 136 -2.13 -26.81 -4.69
CA PRO A 136 -0.82 -26.21 -4.42
C PRO A 136 -0.11 -25.71 -5.69
N TYR A 137 -0.18 -26.47 -6.79
CA TYR A 137 0.41 -26.07 -8.07
C TYR A 137 -0.26 -24.82 -8.65
N GLN A 138 -1.60 -24.79 -8.66
CA GLN A 138 -2.37 -23.63 -9.11
C GLN A 138 -2.12 -22.40 -8.22
N SER A 139 -1.98 -22.60 -6.91
CA SER A 139 -1.63 -21.54 -5.96
C SER A 139 -0.24 -20.97 -6.25
N SER A 140 0.76 -21.81 -6.56
CA SER A 140 2.09 -21.35 -7.00
C SER A 140 2.03 -20.54 -8.30
N GLN A 141 1.18 -20.93 -9.25
CA GLN A 141 0.94 -20.18 -10.48
C GLN A 141 0.35 -18.79 -10.21
N ILE A 142 -0.67 -18.68 -9.36
CA ILE A 142 -1.22 -17.39 -8.93
C ILE A 142 -0.18 -16.56 -8.15
N LYS A 143 0.63 -17.20 -7.31
CA LYS A 143 1.72 -16.53 -6.59
C LYS A 143 2.76 -15.95 -7.53
N ALA A 144 3.13 -16.67 -8.59
CA ALA A 144 4.02 -16.14 -9.63
C ALA A 144 3.40 -14.91 -10.32
N LEU A 145 2.13 -14.97 -10.71
CA LEU A 145 1.42 -13.83 -11.31
C LEU A 145 1.36 -12.61 -10.37
N ALA A 146 1.03 -12.83 -9.09
CA ALA A 146 1.00 -11.77 -8.09
C ALA A 146 2.40 -11.17 -7.83
N ALA A 147 3.45 -11.97 -7.93
CA ALA A 147 4.83 -11.49 -7.86
C ALA A 147 5.16 -10.56 -9.03
N LEU A 148 4.74 -10.90 -10.25
CA LEU A 148 4.91 -10.01 -11.41
C LEU A 148 4.16 -8.70 -11.20
N PHE A 149 2.91 -8.77 -10.76
CA PHE A 149 2.15 -7.56 -10.48
C PHE A 149 2.83 -6.66 -9.44
N SER A 150 3.40 -7.24 -8.38
CA SER A 150 4.14 -6.47 -7.38
C SER A 150 5.40 -5.77 -7.91
N ILE A 151 6.01 -6.29 -8.99
CA ILE A 151 7.10 -5.61 -9.69
C ILE A 151 6.54 -4.40 -10.44
N GLY A 152 5.39 -4.56 -11.09
CA GLY A 152 4.67 -3.49 -11.80
C GLY A 152 4.31 -2.28 -10.94
N HIS A 153 4.27 -2.42 -9.61
CA HIS A 153 4.08 -1.26 -8.74
C HIS A 153 5.27 -0.29 -8.76
N PHE A 154 6.48 -0.81 -8.98
CA PHE A 154 7.72 -0.03 -9.03
C PHE A 154 8.20 0.23 -10.45
N TYR A 155 7.80 -0.63 -11.39
CA TYR A 155 8.10 -0.55 -12.81
C TYR A 155 6.86 -0.18 -13.60
N ASN A 156 6.93 0.82 -14.46
CA ASN A 156 5.84 1.11 -15.40
C ASN A 156 5.82 0.11 -16.58
N GLY A 157 5.79 -1.20 -16.26
CA GLY A 157 5.99 -2.31 -17.19
C GLY A 157 7.46 -2.68 -17.40
N ALA A 158 7.69 -3.84 -18.02
CA ALA A 158 9.01 -4.23 -18.54
C ALA A 158 9.17 -3.70 -19.98
N PRO A 159 10.29 -3.02 -20.29
CA PRO A 159 10.51 -2.46 -21.63
C PRO A 159 10.68 -3.53 -22.72
N ASP A 160 11.17 -4.71 -22.33
CA ASP A 160 11.48 -5.81 -23.23
C ASP A 160 11.42 -7.15 -22.50
N GLU A 161 11.38 -8.24 -23.28
CA GLU A 161 11.27 -9.61 -22.79
C GLU A 161 12.47 -10.05 -21.95
N LEU A 162 13.69 -9.62 -22.29
CA LEU A 162 14.89 -9.96 -21.53
C LEU A 162 14.87 -9.30 -20.15
N THR A 163 14.41 -8.05 -20.07
CA THR A 163 14.21 -7.36 -18.79
C THR A 163 13.13 -8.05 -17.96
N ALA A 164 12.01 -8.45 -18.58
CA ALA A 164 10.96 -9.20 -17.90
C ALA A 164 11.48 -10.53 -17.34
N TYR A 165 12.26 -11.27 -18.13
CA TYR A 165 12.85 -12.55 -17.71
C TYR A 165 13.79 -12.38 -16.50
N ARG A 166 14.63 -11.33 -16.49
CA ARG A 166 15.52 -11.02 -15.36
C ARG A 166 14.73 -10.70 -14.09
N LEU A 167 13.64 -9.93 -14.22
CA LEU A 167 12.77 -9.59 -13.10
C LEU A 167 12.04 -10.84 -12.56
N GLN A 168 11.58 -11.73 -13.45
CA GLN A 168 11.03 -13.03 -13.08
C GLN A 168 12.05 -13.88 -12.30
N GLU A 169 13.30 -13.96 -12.78
CA GLU A 169 14.35 -14.73 -12.11
C GLU A 169 14.65 -14.18 -10.70
N MET A 170 14.67 -12.85 -10.56
CA MET A 170 14.87 -12.17 -9.28
C MET A 170 13.77 -12.55 -8.27
N VAL A 171 12.49 -12.38 -8.62
CA VAL A 171 11.39 -12.73 -7.70
C VAL A 171 11.24 -14.24 -7.52
N GLY A 172 11.55 -15.04 -8.53
CA GLY A 172 11.58 -16.50 -8.41
C GLY A 172 12.56 -16.97 -7.33
N LYS A 173 13.76 -16.40 -7.29
CA LYS A 173 14.75 -16.66 -6.22
C LYS A 173 14.26 -16.21 -4.85
N GLU A 174 13.61 -15.04 -4.76
CA GLU A 174 13.08 -14.52 -3.49
C GLU A 174 11.99 -15.44 -2.89
N LEU A 175 11.09 -15.90 -3.76
CA LEU A 175 9.89 -16.69 -3.42
C LEU A 175 10.13 -18.20 -3.40
N TYR A 176 11.32 -18.65 -3.81
CA TYR A 176 11.63 -20.06 -4.07
C TYR A 176 10.68 -20.71 -5.09
N LEU A 177 10.30 -19.96 -6.12
CA LEU A 177 9.50 -20.46 -7.23
C LEU A 177 10.40 -20.78 -8.42
N PRO A 178 10.33 -22.00 -8.98
CA PRO A 178 11.12 -22.35 -10.15
C PRO A 178 10.58 -21.62 -11.39
N MET A 179 11.48 -21.27 -12.33
CA MET A 179 11.14 -20.49 -13.53
C MET A 179 10.03 -21.13 -14.37
N GLN A 180 9.93 -22.45 -14.37
CA GLN A 180 8.89 -23.20 -15.07
C GLN A 180 7.47 -22.80 -14.63
N ILE A 181 7.29 -22.33 -13.39
CA ILE A 181 5.99 -21.82 -12.92
C ILE A 181 5.68 -20.49 -13.62
N PHE A 182 6.66 -19.58 -13.75
CA PHE A 182 6.48 -18.32 -14.47
C PHE A 182 6.23 -18.56 -15.96
N GLU A 183 6.99 -19.46 -16.59
CA GLU A 183 6.79 -19.85 -17.99
C GLU A 183 5.40 -20.44 -18.23
N SER A 184 4.82 -21.13 -17.24
CA SER A 184 3.47 -21.71 -17.38
C SER A 184 2.35 -20.68 -17.42
N VAL A 185 2.56 -19.47 -16.88
CA VAL A 185 1.52 -18.44 -16.70
C VAL A 185 1.75 -17.15 -17.50
N THR A 186 2.92 -16.98 -18.11
CA THR A 186 3.30 -15.79 -18.87
C THR A 186 3.17 -16.00 -20.38
N GLY A 187 3.31 -14.92 -21.17
CA GLY A 187 3.28 -14.99 -22.65
C GLY A 187 1.88 -15.07 -23.28
N ARG A 188 0.83 -14.78 -22.50
CA ARG A 188 -0.57 -14.86 -22.93
C ARG A 188 -1.30 -13.50 -22.98
N THR A 189 -0.54 -12.42 -22.73
CA THR A 189 -0.99 -11.02 -22.71
C THR A 189 -0.02 -10.17 -23.52
N GLU A 190 -0.43 -8.95 -23.90
CA GLU A 190 0.42 -8.01 -24.65
C GLU A 190 1.56 -7.40 -23.82
N PHE A 191 1.47 -7.54 -22.49
CA PHE A 191 2.47 -7.09 -21.52
C PHE A 191 3.05 -8.27 -20.75
N PHE A 192 4.31 -8.16 -20.35
CA PHE A 192 5.01 -9.18 -19.56
C PHE A 192 4.81 -9.03 -18.06
N ILE A 193 4.61 -7.79 -17.60
CA ILE A 193 4.47 -7.42 -16.19
C ILE A 193 3.23 -6.50 -16.09
N PRO A 194 2.21 -6.88 -15.32
CA PRO A 194 1.02 -6.04 -15.14
C PRO A 194 1.36 -4.73 -14.44
N ARG A 195 0.80 -3.61 -14.90
CA ARG A 195 1.05 -2.26 -14.37
C ARG A 195 0.01 -1.81 -13.36
N ASP A 196 -1.22 -2.32 -13.49
CA ASP A 196 -2.38 -1.99 -12.69
C ASP A 196 -3.23 -3.25 -12.42
N VAL A 197 -4.26 -3.08 -11.61
CA VAL A 197 -5.14 -4.16 -11.19
C VAL A 197 -5.92 -4.78 -12.36
N GLU A 198 -6.28 -3.98 -13.36
CA GLU A 198 -6.95 -4.44 -14.58
C GLU A 198 -6.06 -5.40 -15.38
N GLU A 199 -4.81 -5.00 -15.63
CA GLU A 199 -3.82 -5.83 -16.30
C GLU A 199 -3.51 -7.10 -15.51
N PHE A 200 -3.45 -7.02 -14.18
CA PHE A 200 -3.21 -8.19 -13.35
C PHE A 200 -4.36 -9.20 -13.48
N VAL A 201 -5.61 -8.74 -13.40
CA VAL A 201 -6.79 -9.58 -13.59
C VAL A 201 -6.82 -10.18 -14.99
N GLN A 202 -6.51 -9.38 -16.03
CA GLN A 202 -6.41 -9.86 -17.40
C GLN A 202 -5.38 -10.99 -17.51
N MET A 203 -4.21 -10.83 -16.89
CA MET A 203 -3.16 -11.83 -16.90
C MET A 203 -3.57 -13.10 -16.15
N VAL A 204 -4.28 -12.99 -15.01
CA VAL A 204 -4.82 -14.15 -14.27
C VAL A 204 -5.82 -14.95 -15.10
N VAL A 205 -6.73 -14.27 -15.79
CA VAL A 205 -7.72 -14.93 -16.66
C VAL A 205 -7.04 -15.57 -17.87
N ALA A 206 -6.11 -14.86 -18.53
CA ALA A 206 -5.37 -15.36 -19.68
C ALA A 206 -4.46 -16.57 -19.35
N ALA A 207 -3.93 -16.62 -18.13
CA ALA A 207 -3.13 -17.74 -17.63
C ALA A 207 -3.88 -19.06 -17.53
N ASP A 208 -5.22 -19.07 -17.63
CA ASP A 208 -6.09 -20.25 -17.67
C ASP A 208 -5.67 -21.33 -16.66
N VAL A 209 -5.36 -20.89 -15.43
CA VAL A 209 -4.88 -21.77 -14.34
C VAL A 209 -5.95 -22.79 -13.96
N THR A 210 -7.22 -22.39 -14.03
CA THR A 210 -8.38 -23.24 -13.78
C THR A 210 -9.66 -22.59 -14.33
N PRO A 211 -10.65 -23.39 -14.78
CA PRO A 211 -11.96 -22.86 -15.17
C PRO A 211 -12.68 -22.06 -14.08
N ARG A 212 -12.35 -22.27 -12.80
CA ARG A 212 -12.93 -21.53 -11.66
C ARG A 212 -12.59 -20.04 -11.66
N LEU A 213 -11.53 -19.64 -12.36
CA LEU A 213 -11.10 -18.25 -12.47
C LEU A 213 -11.57 -17.58 -13.77
N LYS A 214 -12.40 -18.24 -14.57
CA LYS A 214 -12.87 -17.72 -15.87
C LYS A 214 -13.54 -16.35 -15.76
N ASP A 215 -14.34 -16.15 -14.71
CA ASP A 215 -15.09 -14.91 -14.48
C ASP A 215 -14.41 -14.03 -13.40
N PHE A 216 -13.13 -14.28 -13.12
CA PHE A 216 -12.34 -13.48 -12.19
C PHE A 216 -12.25 -12.03 -12.69
N ASN A 217 -12.47 -11.08 -11.79
CA ASN A 217 -12.53 -9.66 -12.12
C ASN A 217 -11.99 -8.79 -10.97
N VAL A 218 -11.76 -7.51 -11.25
CA VAL A 218 -11.23 -6.53 -10.28
C VAL A 218 -12.08 -6.45 -9.02
N SER A 219 -13.42 -6.48 -9.14
CA SER A 219 -14.31 -6.42 -7.98
C SER A 219 -14.12 -7.64 -7.07
N ALA A 220 -14.05 -8.84 -7.64
CA ALA A 220 -13.80 -10.06 -6.88
C ALA A 220 -12.43 -10.01 -6.17
N LEU A 221 -11.39 -9.52 -6.84
CA LEU A 221 -10.06 -9.34 -6.24
C LEU A 221 -10.11 -8.39 -5.03
N LEU A 222 -10.64 -7.16 -5.21
CA LEU A 222 -10.68 -6.16 -4.15
C LEU A 222 -11.57 -6.58 -2.97
N GLN A 223 -12.70 -7.25 -3.23
CA GLN A 223 -13.56 -7.81 -2.18
C GLN A 223 -12.82 -8.86 -1.33
N ASN A 224 -12.03 -9.73 -1.96
CA ASN A 224 -11.27 -10.76 -1.26
C ASN A 224 -10.12 -10.19 -0.41
N LEU A 225 -9.55 -9.05 -0.82
CA LEU A 225 -8.38 -8.44 -0.18
C LEU A 225 -8.72 -7.40 0.90
N SER A 226 -9.78 -6.61 0.72
CA SER A 226 -10.10 -5.43 1.56
C SER A 226 -10.24 -5.70 3.06
N GLY A 227 -10.57 -6.93 3.47
CA GLY A 227 -10.72 -7.35 4.87
C GLY A 227 -9.44 -7.89 5.53
N ALA A 228 -8.29 -7.79 4.87
CA ALA A 228 -7.06 -8.44 5.32
C ALA A 228 -6.36 -7.73 6.50
N PHE A 229 -6.67 -6.45 6.73
CA PHE A 229 -6.15 -5.65 7.84
C PHE A 229 -7.28 -4.90 8.55
N PHE A 230 -7.16 -4.71 9.87
CA PHE A 230 -8.16 -4.06 10.72
C PHE A 230 -7.54 -3.54 12.01
N GLY A 231 -8.31 -2.77 12.79
CA GLY A 231 -7.87 -2.19 14.07
C GLY A 231 -7.42 -0.74 13.99
N ILE A 232 -7.74 -0.06 12.87
CA ILE A 232 -7.58 1.38 12.66
C ILE A 232 -8.80 1.90 11.89
N SER A 233 -9.00 3.21 11.88
CA SER A 233 -10.01 3.84 11.03
C SER A 233 -9.68 3.65 9.55
N PHE A 234 -10.70 3.48 8.71
CA PHE A 234 -10.58 3.27 7.26
C PHE A 234 -9.62 2.14 6.83
N ALA A 235 -9.50 1.08 7.63
CA ALA A 235 -8.62 -0.05 7.32
C ALA A 235 -8.92 -0.73 5.97
N LYS A 236 -10.19 -0.78 5.55
CA LYS A 236 -10.57 -1.35 4.24
C LYS A 236 -10.01 -0.54 3.08
N GLN A 237 -10.07 0.79 3.18
CA GLN A 237 -9.51 1.70 2.19
C GLN A 237 -7.99 1.55 2.11
N LEU A 238 -7.29 1.57 3.24
CA LEU A 238 -5.84 1.35 3.29
C LEU A 238 -5.44 0.00 2.70
N THR A 239 -6.19 -1.06 3.01
CA THR A 239 -5.93 -2.40 2.47
C THR A 239 -6.19 -2.45 0.96
N SER A 240 -7.19 -1.72 0.48
CA SER A 240 -7.53 -1.68 -0.94
C SER A 240 -6.52 -0.87 -1.74
N SER A 241 -6.02 0.25 -1.20
CA SER A 241 -4.94 1.00 -1.84
C SER A 241 -3.64 0.19 -1.89
N ALA A 242 -3.34 -0.60 -0.85
CA ALA A 242 -2.17 -1.47 -0.81
C ALA A 242 -2.09 -2.51 -1.96
N VAL A 243 -3.18 -2.73 -2.70
CA VAL A 243 -3.20 -3.61 -3.88
C VAL A 243 -2.40 -3.03 -5.04
N GLU A 244 -2.37 -1.71 -5.21
CA GLU A 244 -1.69 -1.02 -6.33
C GLU A 244 -0.66 0.01 -5.88
N TYR A 245 -0.70 0.40 -4.60
CA TYR A 245 0.08 1.48 -4.04
C TYR A 245 1.04 0.94 -2.97
N PRO A 246 2.33 0.75 -3.30
CA PRO A 246 3.31 0.16 -2.38
C PRO A 246 3.42 0.82 -1.02
N PRO A 247 3.39 2.16 -0.90
CA PRO A 247 3.43 2.80 0.41
C PRO A 247 2.40 2.31 1.41
N SER A 248 1.14 2.09 1.00
CA SER A 248 0.11 1.57 1.91
C SER A 248 0.48 0.19 2.43
N LEU A 249 1.05 -0.69 1.60
CA LEU A 249 1.51 -1.99 2.05
C LEU A 249 2.75 -1.89 2.96
N LEU A 250 3.70 -1.00 2.65
CA LEU A 250 4.89 -0.78 3.47
C LEU A 250 4.52 -0.31 4.89
N VAL A 251 3.57 0.61 4.99
CA VAL A 251 3.03 1.12 6.24
C VAL A 251 2.33 0.00 7.03
N ILE A 252 1.50 -0.82 6.37
CA ILE A 252 0.90 -2.01 7.01
C ILE A 252 1.97 -2.99 7.50
N MET A 253 3.02 -3.23 6.69
CA MET A 253 4.12 -4.13 7.05
C MET A 253 4.86 -3.64 8.30
N LYS A 254 5.24 -2.36 8.36
CA LYS A 254 5.86 -1.76 9.54
C LYS A 254 4.95 -1.87 10.77
N ALA A 255 3.68 -1.50 10.63
CA ALA A 255 2.71 -1.63 11.71
C ALA A 255 2.63 -3.06 12.24
N CYS A 256 2.58 -4.07 11.36
CA CYS A 256 2.54 -5.48 11.75
C CYS A 256 3.82 -5.96 12.43
N LEU A 257 4.98 -5.44 12.02
CA LEU A 257 6.28 -5.79 12.59
C LEU A 257 6.46 -5.20 13.99
N GLU A 258 6.08 -3.94 14.18
CA GLU A 258 6.28 -3.20 15.43
C GLU A 258 5.20 -3.52 16.47
N ASN A 259 3.98 -3.87 16.03
CA ASN A 259 2.82 -3.97 16.90
C ASN A 259 2.14 -5.34 16.84
N SER A 260 2.31 -6.10 17.92
CA SER A 260 1.77 -7.47 18.03
C SER A 260 0.25 -7.57 17.94
N THR A 261 -0.49 -6.47 18.17
CA THR A 261 -1.94 -6.38 18.02
C THR A 261 -2.40 -6.77 16.61
N TYR A 262 -1.62 -6.43 15.58
CA TYR A 262 -1.97 -6.73 14.19
C TYR A 262 -1.66 -8.17 13.77
N ASN A 263 -1.01 -8.98 14.63
CA ASN A 263 -0.75 -10.38 14.34
C ASN A 263 -2.02 -11.18 14.05
N ARG A 264 -3.20 -10.74 14.50
CA ARG A 264 -4.47 -11.45 14.24
C ARG A 264 -5.08 -11.13 12.87
N THR A 265 -4.58 -10.11 12.18
CA THR A 265 -5.00 -9.76 10.82
C THR A 265 -4.44 -10.77 9.81
N ARG A 266 -5.07 -10.91 8.64
CA ARG A 266 -4.57 -11.82 7.59
C ARG A 266 -3.19 -11.37 7.11
N LEU A 267 -3.03 -10.07 6.84
CA LEU A 267 -1.74 -9.48 6.47
C LEU A 267 -0.69 -9.63 7.58
N GLY A 268 -1.07 -9.43 8.84
CA GLY A 268 -0.16 -9.65 9.98
C GLY A 268 0.30 -11.10 10.11
N GLN A 269 -0.55 -12.08 9.81
CA GLN A 269 -0.13 -13.49 9.75
C GLN A 269 0.85 -13.75 8.59
N VAL A 270 0.65 -13.14 7.43
CA VAL A 270 1.59 -13.23 6.29
C VAL A 270 2.94 -12.63 6.69
N VAL A 271 2.94 -11.41 7.24
CA VAL A 271 4.16 -10.73 7.72
C VAL A 271 4.91 -11.59 8.73
N LYS A 272 4.22 -12.07 9.77
CA LYS A 272 4.81 -12.88 10.84
C LYS A 272 5.46 -14.20 10.36
N ARG A 273 4.94 -14.79 9.29
CA ARG A 273 5.46 -16.06 8.72
C ARG A 273 6.56 -15.84 7.69
N SER A 274 6.72 -14.61 7.21
CA SER A 274 7.67 -14.27 6.16
C SER A 274 9.11 -14.13 6.67
N LYS A 275 10.05 -14.00 5.74
CA LYS A 275 11.44 -13.67 6.06
C LYS A 275 11.62 -12.26 6.62
N VAL A 276 10.69 -11.33 6.36
CA VAL A 276 10.80 -9.94 6.82
C VAL A 276 10.88 -9.87 8.35
N THR A 277 10.21 -10.77 9.08
CA THR A 277 10.31 -10.87 10.54
C THR A 277 11.72 -11.25 10.99
N LYS A 278 12.44 -12.10 10.24
CA LYS A 278 13.84 -12.44 10.54
C LYS A 278 14.80 -11.29 10.22
N GLN A 279 14.39 -10.38 9.33
CA GLN A 279 15.15 -9.20 8.94
C GLN A 279 14.47 -7.91 9.41
N HIS A 280 13.75 -7.98 10.53
CA HIS A 280 12.99 -6.87 11.11
C HIS A 280 13.80 -5.57 11.12
N ASP A 281 14.98 -5.61 11.76
CA ASP A 281 15.80 -4.42 11.96
C ASP A 281 16.31 -3.85 10.63
N LYS A 282 16.55 -4.71 9.63
CA LYS A 282 16.97 -4.27 8.30
C LYS A 282 15.84 -3.58 7.55
N PHE A 283 14.62 -4.14 7.64
CA PHE A 283 13.43 -3.52 7.04
C PHE A 283 13.16 -2.16 7.69
N VAL A 284 13.04 -2.11 9.02
CA VAL A 284 12.77 -0.88 9.78
C VAL A 284 13.84 0.16 9.51
N ARG A 285 15.12 -0.22 9.52
CA ARG A 285 16.21 0.70 9.19
C ARG A 285 16.11 1.27 7.77
N SER A 286 15.84 0.43 6.78
CA SER A 286 15.73 0.90 5.38
C SER A 286 14.52 1.80 5.20
N TYR A 287 13.42 1.48 5.86
CA TYR A 287 12.19 2.28 5.92
C TYR A 287 12.45 3.67 6.49
N GLU A 288 13.03 3.74 7.69
CA GLU A 288 13.32 5.00 8.37
C GLU A 288 14.35 5.86 7.62
N ILE A 289 15.41 5.23 7.08
CA ILE A 289 16.40 5.97 6.25
C ILE A 289 15.71 6.60 5.05
N THR A 290 14.92 5.82 4.30
CA THR A 290 14.22 6.32 3.11
C THR A 290 13.28 7.47 3.45
N LEU A 291 12.50 7.34 4.52
CA LEU A 291 11.62 8.42 4.96
C LEU A 291 12.41 9.66 5.38
N ASN A 292 13.48 9.51 6.17
CA ASN A 292 14.26 10.64 6.69
C ASN A 292 15.13 11.34 5.61
N GLU A 293 15.51 10.64 4.54
CA GLU A 293 16.22 11.23 3.40
C GLU A 293 15.33 12.15 2.56
N HIS A 294 14.02 11.90 2.57
CA HIS A 294 13.06 12.54 1.67
C HIS A 294 12.00 13.37 2.37
N THR A 295 11.88 13.25 3.69
CA THR A 295 10.96 14.02 4.52
C THR A 295 11.69 14.57 5.71
N LYS A 296 11.38 15.81 6.11
CA LYS A 296 11.84 16.32 7.40
C LYS A 296 11.22 15.47 8.51
N PRO A 297 11.95 15.17 9.59
CA PRO A 297 11.37 14.50 10.74
C PRO A 297 10.17 15.32 11.23
N PRO A 298 9.03 14.66 11.54
CA PRO A 298 7.89 15.35 12.12
C PRO A 298 8.29 15.98 13.45
N VAL A 299 7.59 17.06 13.83
CA VAL A 299 7.86 17.76 15.09
C VAL A 299 7.71 16.79 16.27
N ASP A 300 8.64 16.82 17.23
CA ASP A 300 8.58 15.97 18.43
C ASP A 300 7.41 16.40 19.32
N PHE A 301 6.38 15.57 19.38
CA PHE A 301 5.15 15.84 20.12
C PHE A 301 5.34 15.93 21.64
N LYS A 302 6.51 15.53 22.18
CA LYS A 302 6.80 15.76 23.60
C LYS A 302 6.89 17.24 23.97
N GLU A 303 6.86 18.14 22.99
CA GLU A 303 6.96 19.58 23.17
C GLU A 303 5.62 20.35 23.02
N PHE A 304 4.47 19.69 22.84
CA PHE A 304 3.15 20.35 22.68
C PHE A 304 2.15 20.04 23.80
#